data_AF-A0A849HZ22-F1
#
_entry.id   AF-A0A849HZ22-F1
#
_cell.length_a   1.000
_cell.length_b   1.000
_cell.length_c   1.000
_cell.angle_alpha   90.00
_cell.angle_beta   90.00
_cell.angle_gamma   90.00
#
_symmetry.space_group_name_H-M   'P 1'
#
loop_
_entity.id
_entity.type
_entity.pdbx_description
1 polymer ?
#
loop_
_entity_poly.entity_id
_entity_poly.type
_entity_poly.pdbx_seq_one_letter_code
_entity_poly.pdbx_strand_id
1 'polypeptide(L)'
;MESLAPDLLKLVQIIWINIILSGDNAVVIAMACRGLPESKQRAGMILGALVAVALRIVFTVLVATLLSTPFLKIVGGCLLLWIAVKLVLGEEDEGGGVKETDRLLHAVRTIAIADAVMSLDNVLAIAAVAKDSTTLLIVGLAISIPLIVAGAALIMALLTRFPILVWAGAALLGWVAGDMLVSDPWLVGMLGDAVLHRIELPVSALCAAGVVALGIVLTRRAAGEHALKHQA
;
A
#
# COMPACT_ATOMS: atom_id res chain seq x y z
N MET A 1 -9.97 26.23 -31.37
CA MET A 1 -10.20 24.87 -30.87
C MET A 1 -8.86 24.17 -30.86
N GLU A 2 -8.02 24.52 -29.88
CA GLU A 2 -6.80 23.76 -29.60
C GLU A 2 -7.18 22.31 -29.33
N SER A 3 -6.36 21.41 -29.87
CA SER A 3 -6.58 19.98 -29.90
C SER A 3 -6.80 19.44 -28.47
N LEU A 4 -8.04 19.08 -28.13
CA LEU A 4 -8.39 18.37 -26.88
C LEU A 4 -7.90 16.90 -26.89
N ALA A 5 -7.48 16.39 -28.05
CA ALA A 5 -7.01 15.03 -28.24
C ALA A 5 -5.75 14.68 -27.41
N PRO A 6 -4.67 15.49 -27.37
CA PRO A 6 -3.50 15.23 -26.53
C PRO A 6 -3.82 15.24 -25.03
N ASP A 7 -4.69 16.15 -24.56
CA ASP A 7 -5.06 16.22 -23.15
C ASP A 7 -5.93 15.04 -22.71
N LEU A 8 -6.85 14.60 -23.58
CA LEU A 8 -7.64 13.39 -23.37
C LEU A 8 -6.73 12.14 -23.34
N LEU A 9 -5.75 12.06 -24.24
CA LEU A 9 -4.75 10.98 -24.26
C LEU A 9 -3.94 10.94 -22.96
N LYS A 10 -3.46 12.10 -22.48
CA LYS A 10 -2.76 12.21 -21.18
C LYS A 10 -3.66 11.79 -20.03
N LEU A 11 -4.92 12.21 -20.01
CA LEU A 11 -5.88 11.84 -18.96
C LEU A 11 -6.11 10.32 -18.94
N VAL A 12 -6.35 9.71 -20.10
CA VAL A 12 -6.51 8.26 -20.22
C VAL A 12 -5.25 7.53 -19.77
N GLN A 13 -4.06 8.03 -20.12
CA GLN A 13 -2.79 7.46 -19.68
C GLN A 13 -2.61 7.56 -18.16
N ILE A 14 -2.96 8.68 -17.53
CA ILE A 14 -2.92 8.85 -16.07
C ILE A 14 -3.87 7.87 -15.39
N ILE A 15 -5.09 7.71 -15.91
CA ILE A 15 -6.05 6.74 -15.38
C ILE A 15 -5.51 5.31 -15.55
N TRP A 16 -4.96 4.99 -16.71
CA TRP A 16 -4.41 3.67 -17.02
C TRP A 16 -3.22 3.31 -16.12
N ILE A 17 -2.27 4.23 -15.95
CA ILE A 17 -1.13 4.07 -15.04
C ILE A 17 -1.64 3.87 -13.62
N ASN A 18 -2.58 4.72 -13.15
CA ASN A 18 -3.15 4.57 -11.82
C ASN A 18 -3.84 3.23 -11.64
N ILE A 19 -4.57 2.70 -12.62
CA ILE A 19 -5.23 1.39 -12.51
C ILE A 19 -4.20 0.28 -12.30
N ILE A 20 -3.14 0.27 -13.12
CA ILE A 20 -2.07 -0.72 -13.01
C ILE A 20 -1.35 -0.61 -11.66
N LEU A 21 -1.08 0.62 -11.22
CA LEU A 21 -0.42 0.93 -9.95
C LEU A 21 -1.35 0.95 -8.72
N SER A 22 -2.67 0.73 -8.86
CA SER A 22 -3.62 0.78 -7.73
C SER A 22 -4.05 -0.59 -7.25
N GLY A 23 -3.62 -1.67 -7.91
CA GLY A 23 -3.96 -3.03 -7.50
C GLY A 23 -3.47 -3.36 -6.09
N ASP A 24 -2.21 -3.11 -5.82
CA ASP A 24 -1.57 -3.22 -4.50
C ASP A 24 -2.20 -2.28 -3.45
N ASN A 25 -2.48 -1.03 -3.83
CA ASN A 25 -3.15 -0.05 -2.97
C ASN A 25 -4.56 -0.51 -2.57
N ALA A 26 -5.32 -1.10 -3.48
CA ALA A 26 -6.62 -1.69 -3.19
C ALA A 26 -6.51 -2.88 -2.21
N VAL A 27 -5.46 -3.70 -2.33
CA VAL A 27 -5.18 -4.79 -1.38
C VAL A 27 -4.87 -4.23 0.01
N VAL A 28 -4.02 -3.21 0.13
CA VAL A 28 -3.74 -2.55 1.42
C VAL A 28 -5.00 -1.98 2.04
N ILE A 29 -5.80 -1.24 1.26
CA ILE A 29 -7.04 -0.61 1.74
C ILE A 29 -8.02 -1.67 2.25
N ALA A 30 -8.21 -2.75 1.49
CA ALA A 30 -9.08 -3.84 1.88
C ALA A 30 -8.57 -4.55 3.15
N MET A 31 -7.29 -4.88 3.22
CA MET A 31 -6.73 -5.55 4.40
C MET A 31 -6.78 -4.68 5.66
N ALA A 32 -6.54 -3.37 5.53
CA ALA A 32 -6.61 -2.43 6.64
C ALA A 32 -8.06 -2.23 7.14
N CYS A 33 -9.03 -2.17 6.22
CA CYS A 33 -10.44 -2.00 6.58
C CYS A 33 -11.09 -3.31 7.08
N ARG A 34 -10.44 -4.46 6.91
CA ARG A 34 -11.03 -5.79 7.19
C ARG A 34 -11.41 -5.97 8.66
N GLY A 35 -10.68 -5.32 9.57
CA GLY A 35 -10.97 -5.35 11.02
C GLY A 35 -12.07 -4.39 11.47
N LEU A 36 -12.65 -3.59 10.56
CA LEU A 36 -13.72 -2.65 10.89
C LEU A 36 -15.10 -3.34 10.89
N PRO A 37 -16.06 -2.87 11.70
CA PRO A 37 -17.46 -3.27 11.59
C PRO A 37 -17.97 -3.10 10.16
N GLU A 38 -18.78 -4.02 9.66
CA GLU A 38 -19.27 -4.02 8.26
C GLU A 38 -19.90 -2.68 7.86
N SER A 39 -20.59 -2.01 8.78
CA SER A 39 -21.21 -0.69 8.56
C SER A 39 -20.20 0.43 8.31
N LYS A 40 -18.94 0.28 8.77
CA LYS A 40 -17.86 1.26 8.68
C LYS A 40 -16.82 0.93 7.62
N GLN A 41 -16.77 -0.31 7.11
CA GLN A 41 -15.77 -0.72 6.11
C GLN A 41 -15.81 0.17 4.87
N ARG A 42 -17.00 0.47 4.34
CA ARG A 42 -17.14 1.35 3.17
C ARG A 42 -16.69 2.78 3.47
N ALA A 43 -16.99 3.30 4.65
CA ALA A 43 -16.52 4.61 5.08
C ALA A 43 -14.99 4.63 5.22
N GLY A 44 -14.39 3.57 5.79
CA GLY A 44 -12.94 3.39 5.88
C GLY A 44 -12.27 3.34 4.52
N MET A 45 -12.83 2.60 3.56
CA MET A 45 -12.30 2.54 2.19
C MET A 45 -12.37 3.89 1.48
N ILE A 46 -13.49 4.63 1.62
CA ILE A 46 -13.65 5.96 1.01
C ILE A 46 -12.69 6.97 1.64
N LEU A 47 -12.64 7.04 2.97
CA LEU A 47 -11.76 7.96 3.69
C LEU A 47 -10.28 7.62 3.44
N GLY A 48 -9.93 6.34 3.48
CA GLY A 48 -8.59 5.87 3.17
C GLY A 48 -8.16 6.22 1.75
N ALA A 49 -9.01 5.97 0.76
CA ALA A 49 -8.73 6.33 -0.63
C ALA A 49 -8.61 7.86 -0.84
N LEU A 50 -9.44 8.66 -0.17
CA LEU A 50 -9.34 10.12 -0.18
C LEU A 50 -8.01 10.60 0.39
N VAL A 51 -7.61 10.07 1.55
CA VAL A 51 -6.34 10.43 2.21
C VAL A 51 -5.15 10.00 1.36
N ALA A 52 -5.15 8.78 0.83
CA ALA A 52 -4.12 8.27 -0.08
C ALA A 52 -3.97 9.18 -1.31
N VAL A 53 -5.07 9.48 -2.00
CA VAL A 53 -5.03 10.37 -3.17
C VAL A 53 -4.57 11.79 -2.82
N ALA A 54 -5.01 12.34 -1.69
CA ALA A 54 -4.55 13.65 -1.24
C ALA A 54 -3.03 13.65 -0.96
N LEU A 55 -2.52 12.63 -0.26
CA LEU A 55 -1.09 12.44 -0.03
C LEU A 55 -0.32 12.30 -1.34
N ARG A 56 -0.86 11.56 -2.31
CA ARG A 56 -0.26 11.38 -3.63
C ARG A 56 -0.14 12.69 -4.41
N ILE A 57 -1.15 13.57 -4.34
CA ILE A 57 -1.07 14.92 -4.93
C ILE A 57 0.04 15.73 -4.27
N VAL A 58 0.10 15.73 -2.94
CA VAL A 58 1.14 16.42 -2.17
C VAL A 58 2.53 15.89 -2.55
N PHE A 59 2.71 14.57 -2.56
CA PHE A 59 3.98 13.96 -2.96
C PHE A 59 4.34 14.26 -4.40
N THR A 60 3.38 14.31 -5.34
CA THR A 60 3.70 14.67 -6.73
C THR A 60 4.35 16.03 -6.87
N VAL A 61 4.00 16.98 -6.01
CA VAL A 61 4.64 18.31 -6.01
C VAL A 61 6.02 18.28 -5.35
N LEU A 62 6.27 17.38 -4.41
CA LEU A 62 7.47 17.37 -3.56
C LEU A 62 8.55 16.34 -3.94
N VAL A 63 8.17 15.25 -4.60
CA VAL A 63 8.95 14.01 -4.73
C VAL A 63 10.15 14.11 -5.66
N ALA A 64 10.17 15.08 -6.59
CA ALA A 64 11.30 15.29 -7.50
C ALA A 64 12.66 15.45 -6.78
N THR A 65 12.64 15.87 -5.51
CA THR A 65 13.85 16.00 -4.66
C THR A 65 14.00 14.89 -3.61
N LEU A 66 12.92 14.17 -3.27
CA LEU A 66 12.94 13.11 -2.27
C LEU A 66 13.58 11.82 -2.81
N LEU A 67 13.41 11.52 -4.10
CA LEU A 67 13.89 10.28 -4.70
C LEU A 67 15.40 10.15 -4.82
N SER A 68 16.13 11.26 -4.88
CA SER A 68 17.59 11.25 -4.83
C SER A 68 18.10 11.12 -3.39
N THR A 69 17.22 11.07 -2.40
CA THR A 69 17.61 10.93 -0.99
C THR A 69 17.99 9.47 -0.72
N PRO A 70 19.26 9.19 -0.36
CA PRO A 70 19.67 7.84 -0.02
C PRO A 70 18.92 7.34 1.22
N PHE A 71 18.74 6.02 1.33
CA PHE A 71 18.07 5.32 2.43
C PHE A 71 16.56 5.53 2.55
N LEU A 72 15.96 6.44 1.78
CA LEU A 72 14.52 6.70 1.87
C LEU A 72 13.70 5.45 1.52
N LYS A 73 14.12 4.72 0.48
CA LYS A 73 13.44 3.49 0.06
C LYS A 73 13.71 2.35 1.00
N ILE A 74 14.91 2.28 1.59
CA ILE A 74 15.23 1.29 2.63
C ILE A 74 14.29 1.45 3.83
N VAL A 75 14.17 2.67 4.34
CA VAL A 75 13.28 2.97 5.49
C VAL A 75 11.83 2.67 5.15
N GLY A 76 11.37 3.09 3.97
CA GLY A 76 10.02 2.78 3.51
C GLY A 76 9.81 1.26 3.39
N GLY A 77 10.79 0.51 2.89
CA GLY A 77 10.67 -0.93 2.68
C GLY A 77 10.53 -1.65 4.01
N CYS A 78 11.34 -1.27 4.99
CA CYS A 78 11.19 -1.75 6.36
C CYS A 78 9.81 -1.41 6.95
N LEU A 79 9.31 -0.19 6.73
CA LEU A 79 7.99 0.22 7.21
C LEU A 79 6.87 -0.58 6.55
N LEU A 80 7.01 -0.89 5.25
CA LEU A 80 6.04 -1.68 4.51
C LEU A 80 6.04 -3.15 4.95
N LEU A 81 7.22 -3.75 5.24
CA LEU A 81 7.30 -5.08 5.85
C LEU A 81 6.57 -5.12 7.19
N TRP A 82 6.76 -4.10 8.03
CA TRP A 82 6.07 -3.99 9.31
C TRP A 82 4.55 -3.89 9.13
N ILE A 83 4.07 -3.08 8.18
CA ILE A 83 2.64 -2.97 7.85
C ILE A 83 2.11 -4.31 7.33
N ALA A 84 2.84 -5.00 6.46
CA ALA A 84 2.43 -6.28 5.89
C ALA A 84 2.19 -7.33 6.99
N VAL A 85 3.12 -7.47 7.94
CA VAL A 85 2.96 -8.37 9.08
C VAL A 85 1.80 -7.92 9.97
N LYS A 86 1.67 -6.62 10.26
CA LYS A 86 0.58 -6.08 11.09
C LYS A 86 -0.79 -6.34 10.49
N LEU A 87 -0.94 -6.20 9.16
CA LEU A 87 -2.20 -6.44 8.45
C LEU A 87 -2.61 -7.93 8.46
N VAL A 88 -1.65 -8.85 8.48
CA VAL A 88 -1.90 -10.30 8.64
C VAL A 88 -2.46 -10.60 10.02
N LEU A 89 -1.78 -10.11 11.06
CA LEU A 89 -2.17 -10.32 12.45
C LEU A 89 -3.58 -9.78 12.74
N GLY A 90 -3.95 -8.71 12.02
CA GLY A 90 -5.18 -7.99 12.29
C GLY A 90 -5.03 -7.11 13.52
N GLU A 91 -5.99 -6.23 13.74
CA GLU A 91 -6.11 -5.53 15.01
C GLU A 91 -6.74 -6.52 16.00
N GLU A 92 -5.91 -7.15 16.83
CA GLU A 92 -6.41 -7.88 18.00
C GLU A 92 -7.29 -6.92 18.80
N ASP A 93 -8.50 -7.36 19.14
CA ASP A 93 -9.33 -6.69 20.13
C ASP A 93 -8.56 -6.72 21.46
N GLU A 94 -7.71 -5.72 21.70
CA GLU A 94 -7.28 -5.40 23.05
C GLU A 94 -8.56 -5.22 23.87
N GLY A 95 -8.80 -6.18 24.75
CA GLY A 95 -10.06 -6.34 25.46
C GLY A 95 -10.52 -5.04 26.10
N GLY A 96 -11.73 -4.60 25.73
CA GLY A 96 -12.47 -3.56 26.42
C GLY A 96 -12.32 -2.14 25.82
N GLY A 97 -13.31 -1.73 25.04
CA GLY A 97 -13.70 -0.31 24.97
C GLY A 97 -13.00 0.58 23.94
N VAL A 98 -12.19 0.04 23.01
CA VAL A 98 -11.68 0.85 21.89
C VAL A 98 -12.86 1.34 21.04
N LYS A 99 -13.02 2.66 20.92
CA LYS A 99 -14.13 3.26 20.19
C LYS A 99 -14.00 2.89 18.71
N GLU A 100 -15.11 2.62 18.03
CA GLU A 100 -15.12 2.35 16.58
C GLU A 100 -14.41 3.44 15.76
N THR A 101 -14.47 4.68 16.24
CA THR A 101 -13.76 5.83 15.65
C THR A 101 -12.25 5.66 15.67
N ASP A 102 -11.68 5.09 16.74
CA ASP A 102 -10.24 4.89 16.86
C ASP A 102 -9.77 3.83 15.86
N ARG A 103 -10.52 2.72 15.70
CA ARG A 103 -10.22 1.69 14.69
C ARG A 103 -10.28 2.25 13.27
N LEU A 104 -11.28 3.08 12.98
CA LEU A 104 -11.38 3.76 11.68
C LEU A 104 -10.16 4.66 11.43
N LEU A 105 -9.76 5.45 12.41
CA LEU A 105 -8.58 6.32 12.31
C LEU A 105 -7.29 5.51 12.15
N HIS A 106 -7.16 4.39 12.86
CA HIS A 106 -6.03 3.46 12.73
C HIS A 106 -5.94 2.83 11.35
N ALA A 107 -7.06 2.39 10.78
CA ALA A 107 -7.13 1.86 9.41
C ALA A 107 -6.72 2.94 8.40
N VAL A 108 -7.30 4.14 8.49
CA VAL A 108 -6.97 5.26 7.59
C VAL A 108 -5.49 5.66 7.71
N ARG A 109 -4.94 5.68 8.93
CA ARG A 109 -3.50 5.97 9.15
C ARG A 109 -2.61 4.89 8.55
N THR A 110 -2.99 3.63 8.68
CA THR A 110 -2.24 2.51 8.09
C THR A 110 -2.23 2.61 6.56
N ILE A 111 -3.39 2.91 5.96
CA ILE A 111 -3.52 3.18 4.52
C ILE A 111 -2.64 4.36 4.11
N ALA A 112 -2.71 5.46 4.84
CA ALA A 112 -1.94 6.67 4.55
C ALA A 112 -0.43 6.43 4.57
N ILE A 113 0.08 5.68 5.55
CA ILE A 113 1.50 5.37 5.67
C ILE A 113 1.93 4.41 4.55
N ALA A 114 1.15 3.36 4.30
CA ALA A 114 1.45 2.40 3.24
C ALA A 114 1.44 3.07 1.86
N ASP A 115 0.41 3.86 1.55
CA ASP A 115 0.32 4.61 0.30
C ASP A 115 1.46 5.62 0.20
N ALA A 116 1.81 6.35 1.27
CA ALA A 116 2.93 7.28 1.24
C ALA A 116 4.23 6.59 0.81
N VAL A 117 4.53 5.44 1.41
CA VAL A 117 5.73 4.65 1.11
C VAL A 117 5.72 4.14 -0.33
N MET A 118 4.63 3.50 -0.77
CA MET A 118 4.51 2.98 -2.14
C MET A 118 4.47 4.11 -3.18
N SER A 119 3.87 5.24 -2.82
CA SER A 119 3.67 6.37 -3.72
C SER A 119 4.98 7.05 -4.10
N LEU A 120 6.06 6.86 -3.34
CA LEU A 120 7.38 7.40 -3.66
C LEU A 120 7.81 7.04 -5.09
N ASP A 121 7.59 5.79 -5.50
CA ASP A 121 7.92 5.32 -6.85
C ASP A 121 6.78 5.54 -7.85
N ASN A 122 5.53 5.44 -7.41
CA ASN A 122 4.35 5.62 -8.26
C ASN A 122 4.18 7.07 -8.75
N VAL A 123 4.60 8.04 -7.94
CA VAL A 123 4.50 9.47 -8.27
C VAL A 123 5.42 9.86 -9.42
N LEU A 124 6.61 9.26 -9.55
CA LEU A 124 7.53 9.49 -10.67
C LEU A 124 6.88 9.20 -12.02
N ALA A 125 6.20 8.06 -12.13
CA ALA A 125 5.55 7.63 -13.36
C ALA A 125 4.43 8.60 -13.77
N ILE A 126 3.63 9.06 -12.80
CA ILE A 126 2.54 10.01 -13.04
C ILE A 126 3.09 11.41 -13.34
N ALA A 127 4.08 11.88 -12.59
CA ALA A 127 4.75 13.16 -12.81
C ALA A 127 5.40 13.24 -14.20
N ALA A 128 5.97 12.14 -14.69
CA ALA A 128 6.56 12.06 -16.03
C ALA A 128 5.55 12.26 -17.15
N VAL A 129 4.28 11.87 -16.95
CA VAL A 129 3.18 12.04 -17.90
C VAL A 129 2.45 13.38 -17.71
N ALA A 130 2.40 13.87 -16.47
CA ALA A 130 1.65 15.07 -16.07
C ALA A 130 2.44 16.38 -16.13
N LYS A 131 3.70 16.36 -16.64
CA LYS A 131 4.70 17.45 -16.57
C LYS A 131 4.19 18.88 -16.79
N ASP A 132 3.14 19.08 -17.58
CA ASP A 132 2.64 20.41 -17.97
C ASP A 132 1.24 20.76 -17.45
N SER A 133 0.56 19.90 -16.67
CA SER A 133 -0.80 20.20 -16.20
C SER A 133 -1.14 19.51 -14.88
N THR A 134 -0.91 20.23 -13.78
CA THR A 134 -1.38 19.86 -12.43
C THR A 134 -2.89 19.65 -12.40
N THR A 135 -3.64 20.39 -13.23
CA THR A 135 -5.10 20.22 -13.36
C THR A 135 -5.47 18.84 -13.91
N LEU A 136 -4.80 18.36 -14.97
CA LEU A 136 -5.03 17.02 -15.52
C LEU A 136 -4.68 15.92 -14.51
N LEU A 137 -3.63 16.13 -13.71
CA LEU A 137 -3.27 15.22 -12.64
C LEU A 137 -4.37 15.14 -11.58
N ILE A 138 -4.83 16.27 -11.04
CA ILE A 138 -5.87 16.29 -10.00
C ILE A 138 -7.16 15.65 -10.51
N VAL A 139 -7.57 15.96 -11.75
CA VAL A 139 -8.78 15.36 -12.35
C VAL A 139 -8.62 13.85 -12.55
N GLY A 140 -7.48 13.38 -13.08
CA GLY A 140 -7.20 11.96 -13.25
C GLY A 140 -7.18 11.19 -11.94
N LEU A 141 -6.61 11.78 -10.88
CA LEU A 141 -6.59 11.20 -9.53
C LEU A 141 -7.99 11.20 -8.91
N ALA A 142 -8.77 12.28 -9.08
CA ALA A 142 -10.15 12.34 -8.57
C ALA A 142 -11.04 11.27 -9.19
N ILE A 143 -10.92 11.04 -10.51
CA ILE A 143 -11.64 9.97 -11.23
C ILE A 143 -11.18 8.57 -10.75
N SER A 144 -9.94 8.44 -10.28
CA SER A 144 -9.40 7.18 -9.77
C SER A 144 -9.95 6.80 -8.40
N ILE A 145 -10.45 7.75 -7.58
CA ILE A 145 -10.98 7.46 -6.24
C ILE A 145 -12.13 6.44 -6.29
N PRO A 146 -13.22 6.63 -7.06
CA PRO A 146 -14.29 5.63 -7.16
C PRO A 146 -13.79 4.26 -7.59
N LEU A 147 -12.80 4.22 -8.48
CA LEU A 147 -12.26 2.98 -9.01
C LEU A 147 -11.43 2.22 -7.96
N ILE A 148 -10.59 2.93 -7.21
CA ILE A 148 -9.83 2.37 -6.08
C ILE A 148 -10.80 1.86 -5.01
N VAL A 149 -11.83 2.63 -4.65
CA VAL A 149 -12.83 2.22 -3.67
C VAL A 149 -13.60 0.98 -4.15
N ALA A 150 -13.98 0.93 -5.42
CA ALA A 150 -14.65 -0.23 -6.00
C ALA A 150 -13.73 -1.47 -6.03
N GLY A 151 -12.46 -1.28 -6.39
CA GLY A 151 -11.44 -2.33 -6.35
C GLY A 151 -11.21 -2.85 -4.93
N ALA A 152 -11.05 -1.96 -3.95
CA ALA A 152 -10.90 -2.33 -2.55
C ALA A 152 -12.14 -3.06 -2.02
N ALA A 153 -13.36 -2.66 -2.42
CA ALA A 153 -14.58 -3.35 -2.06
C ALA A 153 -14.66 -4.76 -2.69
N LEU A 154 -14.21 -4.92 -3.93
CA LEU A 154 -14.10 -6.23 -4.59
C LEU A 154 -13.08 -7.12 -3.87
N ILE A 155 -11.89 -6.60 -3.58
CA ILE A 155 -10.87 -7.33 -2.82
C ILE A 155 -11.39 -7.68 -1.43
N MET A 156 -12.08 -6.76 -0.73
CA MET A 156 -12.70 -7.04 0.55
C MET A 156 -13.68 -8.21 0.46
N ALA A 157 -14.59 -8.22 -0.52
CA ALA A 157 -15.52 -9.32 -0.73
C ALA A 157 -14.78 -10.66 -0.95
N LEU A 158 -13.67 -10.63 -1.69
CA LEU A 158 -12.78 -11.78 -1.88
C LEU A 158 -12.11 -12.23 -0.58
N LEU A 159 -11.59 -11.30 0.23
CA LEU A 159 -10.97 -11.60 1.53
C LEU A 159 -11.97 -12.23 2.50
N THR A 160 -13.21 -11.73 2.54
CA THR A 160 -14.30 -12.29 3.36
C THR A 160 -14.68 -13.69 2.90
N ARG A 161 -14.71 -13.94 1.58
CA ARG A 161 -15.05 -15.25 1.03
C ARG A 161 -13.90 -16.27 1.13
N PHE A 162 -12.67 -15.79 0.97
CA PHE A 162 -11.43 -16.57 0.92
C PHE A 162 -10.36 -15.95 1.84
N PRO A 163 -10.40 -16.23 3.15
CA PRO A 163 -9.45 -15.67 4.12
C PRO A 163 -7.98 -15.97 3.81
N ILE A 164 -7.70 -17.03 3.03
CA ILE A 164 -6.35 -17.36 2.56
C ILE A 164 -5.72 -16.22 1.74
N LEU A 165 -6.53 -15.39 1.07
CA LEU A 165 -6.06 -14.26 0.27
C LEU A 165 -5.41 -13.15 1.11
N VAL A 166 -5.61 -13.13 2.42
CA VAL A 166 -4.91 -12.22 3.34
C VAL A 166 -3.42 -12.50 3.31
N TRP A 167 -3.04 -13.78 3.31
CA TRP A 167 -1.64 -14.20 3.22
C TRP A 167 -1.05 -13.87 1.85
N ALA A 168 -1.84 -14.00 0.78
CA ALA A 168 -1.43 -13.58 -0.56
C ALA A 168 -1.21 -12.07 -0.64
N GLY A 169 -2.11 -11.27 -0.06
CA GLY A 169 -1.96 -9.82 0.03
C GLY A 169 -0.74 -9.42 0.84
N ALA A 170 -0.47 -10.07 1.97
CA ALA A 170 0.71 -9.82 2.76
C ALA A 170 2.01 -10.23 2.06
N ALA A 171 2.00 -11.36 1.34
CA ALA A 171 3.12 -11.78 0.50
C ALA A 171 3.39 -10.75 -0.61
N LEU A 172 2.35 -10.21 -1.24
CA LEU A 172 2.47 -9.13 -2.23
C LEU A 172 3.12 -7.89 -1.60
N LEU A 173 2.69 -7.46 -0.42
CA LEU A 173 3.31 -6.34 0.28
C LEU A 173 4.78 -6.62 0.65
N GLY A 174 5.09 -7.83 1.09
CA GLY A 174 6.46 -8.25 1.35
C GLY A 174 7.33 -8.23 0.09
N TRP A 175 6.77 -8.63 -1.05
CA TRP A 175 7.45 -8.56 -2.34
C TRP A 175 7.78 -7.11 -2.72
N VAL A 176 6.77 -6.22 -2.69
CA VAL A 176 6.94 -4.80 -3.00
C VAL A 176 7.96 -4.16 -2.06
N ALA A 177 7.93 -4.52 -0.78
CA ALA A 177 8.91 -4.03 0.17
C ALA A 177 10.34 -4.47 -0.17
N GLY A 178 10.54 -5.74 -0.56
CA GLY A 178 11.85 -6.25 -0.95
C GLY A 178 12.40 -5.58 -2.22
N ASP A 179 11.54 -5.32 -3.20
CA ASP A 179 11.86 -4.56 -4.40
C ASP A 179 12.35 -3.15 -4.02
N MET A 180 11.60 -2.48 -3.15
CA MET A 180 11.93 -1.14 -2.72
C MET A 180 13.24 -1.07 -1.91
N LEU A 181 13.57 -2.10 -1.13
CA LEU A 181 14.86 -2.19 -0.43
C LEU A 181 16.05 -2.25 -1.40
N VAL A 182 15.93 -3.00 -2.50
CA VAL A 182 17.02 -3.17 -3.46
C VAL A 182 17.15 -2.03 -4.46
N SER A 183 16.07 -1.28 -4.69
CA SER A 183 16.07 -0.14 -5.62
C SER A 183 16.51 1.19 -4.98
N ASP A 184 17.04 1.19 -3.75
CA ASP A 184 17.50 2.41 -3.08
C ASP A 184 18.77 2.99 -3.73
N PRO A 185 18.84 4.32 -3.99
CA PRO A 185 19.98 4.96 -4.63
C PRO A 185 21.33 4.69 -3.96
N TRP A 186 21.35 4.55 -2.63
CA TRP A 186 22.57 4.24 -1.90
C TRP A 186 23.08 2.83 -2.22
N LEU A 187 22.17 1.86 -2.26
CA LEU A 187 22.50 0.47 -2.56
C LEU A 187 22.95 0.33 -4.02
N VAL A 188 22.31 1.07 -4.93
CA VAL A 188 22.71 1.19 -6.35
C VAL A 188 24.12 1.74 -6.48
N GLY A 189 24.44 2.81 -5.75
CA GLY A 189 25.79 3.39 -5.75
C GLY A 189 26.87 2.46 -5.20
N MET A 190 26.52 1.55 -4.27
CA MET A 190 27.47 0.65 -3.61
C MET A 190 27.68 -0.68 -4.36
N LEU A 191 26.60 -1.29 -4.86
CA LEU A 191 26.64 -2.64 -5.47
C LEU A 191 26.56 -2.61 -7.00
N GLY A 192 26.08 -1.52 -7.58
CA GLY A 192 25.85 -1.36 -9.03
C GLY A 192 24.57 -2.03 -9.53
N ASP A 193 23.93 -1.43 -10.54
CA ASP A 193 22.66 -1.89 -11.11
C ASP A 193 22.67 -3.36 -11.56
N ALA A 194 23.79 -3.83 -12.12
CA ALA A 194 23.89 -5.20 -12.63
C ALA A 194 23.83 -6.28 -11.54
N VAL A 195 24.30 -5.97 -10.33
CA VAL A 195 24.21 -6.87 -9.17
C VAL A 195 22.81 -6.79 -8.59
N LEU A 196 22.27 -5.58 -8.45
CA LEU A 196 20.93 -5.36 -7.90
C LEU A 196 19.85 -6.04 -8.70
N HIS A 197 19.87 -5.92 -10.02
CA HIS A 197 18.88 -6.58 -10.88
C HIS A 197 18.90 -8.11 -10.76
N ARG A 198 20.05 -8.71 -10.40
CA ARG A 198 20.15 -10.16 -10.16
C ARG A 198 19.61 -10.56 -8.79
N ILE A 199 19.73 -9.69 -7.79
CA ILE A 199 19.29 -9.97 -6.42
C ILE A 199 17.87 -9.46 -6.11
N GLU A 200 17.29 -8.64 -6.98
CA GLU A 200 15.93 -8.10 -6.86
C GLU A 200 14.90 -9.21 -6.66
N LEU A 201 14.84 -10.15 -7.62
CA LEU A 201 13.91 -11.29 -7.55
C LEU A 201 14.07 -12.12 -6.26
N PRO A 202 15.29 -12.60 -5.88
CA PRO A 202 15.42 -13.40 -4.67
C PRO A 202 15.18 -12.58 -3.40
N VAL A 203 15.54 -11.30 -3.33
CA VAL A 203 15.27 -10.47 -2.14
C VAL A 203 13.77 -10.23 -1.97
N SER A 204 13.05 -9.89 -3.04
CA SER A 204 11.59 -9.71 -3.01
C SER A 204 10.87 -11.01 -2.64
N ALA A 205 11.31 -12.14 -3.19
CA ALA A 205 10.77 -13.46 -2.83
C ALA A 205 11.04 -13.81 -1.35
N LEU A 206 12.25 -13.52 -0.84
CA LEU A 206 12.62 -13.75 0.55
C LEU A 206 11.81 -12.85 1.50
N CYS A 207 11.58 -11.60 1.13
CA CYS A 207 10.76 -10.67 1.91
C CYS A 207 9.30 -11.13 1.95
N ALA A 208 8.72 -11.53 0.82
CA ALA A 208 7.38 -12.10 0.75
C ALA A 208 7.24 -13.36 1.62
N ALA A 209 8.17 -14.30 1.48
CA ALA A 209 8.21 -15.52 2.29
C ALA A 209 8.42 -15.22 3.78
N GLY A 210 9.27 -14.24 4.10
CA GLY A 210 9.56 -13.79 5.46
C GLY A 210 8.34 -13.20 6.15
N VAL A 211 7.57 -12.34 5.46
CA VAL A 211 6.31 -11.79 5.99
C VAL A 211 5.32 -12.90 6.28
N VAL A 212 5.15 -13.87 5.38
CA VAL A 212 4.25 -15.01 5.58
C VAL A 212 4.72 -15.88 6.75
N ALA A 213 6.00 -16.22 6.80
CA ALA A 213 6.57 -17.04 7.86
C ALA A 213 6.44 -16.37 9.24
N LEU A 214 6.79 -15.08 9.34
CA LEU A 214 6.64 -14.29 10.55
C LEU A 214 5.18 -14.17 10.97
N GLY A 215 4.27 -13.92 10.02
CA GLY A 215 2.83 -13.91 10.27
C GLY A 215 2.35 -15.23 10.87
N ILE A 216 2.74 -16.37 10.28
CA ILE A 216 2.37 -17.71 10.79
C ILE A 216 2.89 -17.92 12.21
N VAL A 217 4.16 -17.59 12.46
CA VAL A 217 4.78 -17.75 13.79
C VAL A 217 4.05 -16.90 14.83
N LEU A 218 3.80 -15.62 14.53
CA LEU A 218 3.17 -14.69 15.46
C LEU A 218 1.70 -15.03 15.72
N THR A 219 0.92 -15.37 14.69
CA THR A 219 -0.47 -15.83 14.87
C THR A 219 -0.55 -17.11 15.71
N ARG A 220 0.41 -18.05 15.53
CA ARG A 220 0.46 -19.27 16.36
C ARG A 220 0.82 -18.98 17.82
N ARG A 221 1.70 -18.01 18.07
CA ARG A 221 2.07 -17.60 19.44
C ARG A 221 0.89 -16.95 20.16
N ALA A 222 0.17 -16.04 19.50
CA ALA A 222 -1.04 -15.42 20.06
C ALA A 222 -2.10 -16.47 20.45
N ALA A 223 -2.34 -17.46 19.58
CA ALA A 223 -3.28 -18.55 19.89
C ALA A 223 -2.86 -19.40 21.10
N GLY A 224 -1.55 -19.63 21.30
CA GLY A 224 -1.03 -20.37 22.44
C GLY A 224 -1.17 -19.63 23.78
N GLU A 225 -0.98 -18.31 23.80
CA GLU A 225 -1.13 -17.49 25.00
C GLU A 225 -2.58 -17.38 25.47
N HIS A 226 -3.54 -17.30 24.53
CA HIS A 226 -4.97 -17.32 24.86
C HIS A 226 -5.42 -18.66 25.47
N ALA A 227 -4.89 -19.78 25.00
CA ALA A 227 -5.20 -21.11 25.55
C ALA A 227 -4.73 -21.26 27.00
N LEU A 228 -3.57 -20.68 27.36
CA LEU A 228 -3.04 -20.70 28.73
C LEU A 228 -3.85 -19.84 29.70
N LYS A 229 -4.35 -18.67 29.25
CA LYS A 229 -5.18 -17.78 30.09
C LYS A 229 -6.57 -18.31 30.40
N HIS A 230 -7.08 -19.28 29.65
CA HIS A 230 -8.39 -19.91 29.91
C HIS A 230 -8.29 -21.19 30.77
N GLN A 231 -7.07 -21.69 31.02
CA GLN A 231 -6.81 -22.85 31.88
C GLN A 231 -6.31 -22.47 33.28
N ALA A 232 -5.95 -21.20 33.51
CA ALA A 232 -5.54 -20.63 34.79
C ALA A 232 -6.70 -19.88 35.46
#